data_AF-A0A834B926-F1
#
_entry.id   AF-A0A834B926-F1
#
_cell.length_a   1.000
_cell.length_b   1.000
_cell.length_c   1.000
_cell.angle_alpha   90.00
_cell.angle_beta   90.00
_cell.angle_gamma   90.00
#
_symmetry.space_group_name_H-M   'P 1'
#
loop_
_entity.id
_entity.type
_entity.pdbx_description
1 polymer ?
#
loop_
_entity_poly.entity_id
_entity_poly.type
_entity_poly.pdbx_seq_one_letter_code
_entity_poly.pdbx_strand_id
1 'polypeptide(L)'
;MKEQIKTPEKQLSNKMIANLSNAEFKTLVIRMPTELIELGPKMKEEMRVTQSEIKQNIQGTNNEGKETGTQVNDLEQKEEINIQPEQNEDMRIQKNEERLRNLWGNFKCSSIQIVGMPKGEEEEQAMENLF
;
A
#
# COMPACT_ATOMS: atom_id res chain seq x y z
N MET A 1 -24.65 -7.78 0.66
CA MET A 1 -26.09 -7.92 0.97
C MET A 1 -26.74 -6.57 0.75
N LYS A 2 -27.76 -6.45 -0.11
CA LYS A 2 -28.50 -5.19 -0.28
C LYS A 2 -29.69 -5.22 0.68
N GLU A 3 -29.59 -4.51 1.80
CA GLU A 3 -30.75 -4.27 2.65
C GLU A 3 -31.76 -3.42 1.88
N GLN A 4 -32.89 -4.03 1.53
CA GLN A 4 -34.05 -3.29 1.07
C GLN A 4 -34.69 -2.63 2.29
N ILE A 5 -34.43 -1.34 2.47
CA ILE A 5 -35.19 -0.51 3.41
C ILE A 5 -36.62 -0.47 2.88
N LYS A 6 -37.47 -1.36 3.39
CA LYS A 6 -38.89 -1.40 3.07
C LYS A 6 -39.58 -0.33 3.90
N THR A 7 -39.62 0.89 3.38
CA THR A 7 -40.46 1.96 3.95
C THR A 7 -41.91 1.52 3.83
N PRO A 8 -42.71 1.46 4.91
CA PRO A 8 -44.14 1.24 4.77
C PRO A 8 -44.76 2.56 4.33
N GLU A 9 -44.84 2.79 3.01
CA GLU A 9 -45.76 3.79 2.49
C GLU A 9 -47.17 3.34 2.86
N LYS A 10 -47.74 3.98 3.88
CA LYS A 10 -49.16 3.84 4.24
C LYS A 10 -49.99 4.60 3.22
N GLN A 11 -50.04 4.09 1.99
CA GLN A 11 -50.94 4.60 0.96
C GLN A 11 -52.38 4.38 1.44
N LEU A 12 -53.09 5.48 1.71
CA LEU A 12 -54.51 5.43 2.04
C LEU A 12 -55.28 4.97 0.80
N SER A 13 -55.89 3.78 0.88
CA SER A 13 -56.64 3.25 -0.26
C SER A 13 -57.87 4.11 -0.55
N ASN A 14 -58.23 4.25 -1.83
CA ASN A 14 -59.41 5.02 -2.24
C ASN A 14 -60.70 4.58 -1.53
N LYS A 15 -60.80 3.30 -1.16
CA LYS A 15 -61.91 2.72 -0.38
C LYS A 15 -61.95 3.22 1.07
N MET A 16 -60.80 3.46 1.68
CA MET A 16 -60.73 4.05 3.02
C MET A 16 -61.14 5.52 3.02
N ILE A 17 -60.73 6.29 2.00
CA ILE A 17 -61.06 7.72 1.89
C ILE A 17 -62.58 7.93 1.72
N ALA A 18 -63.24 7.09 0.91
CA ALA A 18 -64.68 7.15 0.68
C ALA A 18 -65.53 6.86 1.94
N ASN A 19 -64.96 6.19 2.94
CA ASN A 19 -65.64 5.83 4.19
C ASN A 19 -65.36 6.82 5.34
N LEU A 20 -64.59 7.88 5.12
CA LEU A 20 -64.29 8.86 6.15
C LEU A 20 -65.50 9.73 6.46
N SER A 21 -65.70 10.05 7.75
CA SER A 21 -66.60 11.12 8.13
C SER A 21 -66.07 12.47 7.63
N ASN A 22 -66.95 13.47 7.51
CA ASN A 22 -66.57 14.82 7.09
C ASN A 22 -65.50 15.46 8.01
N ALA A 23 -65.53 15.15 9.31
CA ALA A 23 -64.55 15.65 10.27
C ALA A 23 -63.16 15.01 10.06
N GLU A 24 -63.11 13.70 9.81
CA GLU A 24 -61.88 12.98 9.53
C GLU A 24 -61.29 13.39 8.17
N PHE A 25 -62.14 13.58 7.16
CA PHE A 25 -61.73 14.08 5.85
C PHE A 25 -61.12 15.49 5.96
N LYS A 26 -61.78 16.42 6.64
CA LYS A 26 -61.24 17.78 6.86
C LYS A 26 -59.90 17.76 7.60
N THR A 27 -59.80 16.94 8.65
CA THR A 27 -58.55 16.75 9.40
C THR A 27 -57.44 16.23 8.49
N LEU A 28 -57.73 15.24 7.65
CA LEU A 28 -56.76 14.65 6.73
C LEU A 28 -56.28 15.65 5.68
N VAL A 29 -57.20 16.43 5.10
CA VAL A 29 -56.92 17.44 4.08
C VAL A 29 -56.06 18.60 4.64
N ILE A 30 -56.19 18.92 5.92
CA ILE A 30 -55.33 19.92 6.59
C ILE A 30 -53.98 19.31 6.97
N ARG A 31 -53.98 18.09 7.52
CA ARG A 31 -52.76 17.46 8.05
C ARG A 31 -51.74 17.15 6.97
N MET A 32 -52.16 16.55 5.84
CA MET A 32 -51.24 16.10 4.79
C MET A 32 -50.38 17.24 4.20
N PRO A 33 -50.95 18.40 3.79
CA PRO A 33 -50.14 19.53 3.35
C PRO A 33 -49.25 20.11 4.44
N THR A 34 -49.71 20.18 5.69
CA THR A 34 -48.90 20.68 6.81
C THR A 34 -47.68 19.79 7.05
N GLU A 35 -47.86 18.48 7.08
CA GLU A 35 -46.75 17.52 7.21
C GLU A 35 -45.76 17.63 6.04
N LEU A 36 -46.24 17.83 4.81
CA LEU A 36 -45.38 18.06 3.65
C LEU A 36 -44.56 19.35 3.74
N ILE A 37 -45.19 20.44 4.22
CA ILE A 37 -44.52 21.74 4.42
C ILE A 37 -43.44 21.62 5.50
N GLU A 38 -43.69 20.87 6.57
CA GLU A 38 -42.73 20.65 7.66
C GLU A 38 -41.58 19.70 7.27
N LEU A 39 -41.83 18.74 6.38
CA LEU A 39 -40.81 17.77 5.95
C LEU A 39 -39.70 18.43 5.14
N GLY A 40 -40.04 19.42 4.30
CA GLY A 40 -39.05 20.10 3.43
C GLY A 40 -37.87 20.71 4.19
N PRO A 41 -38.09 21.58 5.19
CA PRO A 41 -37.04 22.15 6.02
C PRO A 41 -36.23 21.11 6.79
N LYS A 42 -36.89 20.08 7.36
CA LYS A 42 -36.23 19.00 8.09
C LYS A 42 -35.27 18.22 7.20
N MET A 43 -35.73 17.81 6.01
CA MET A 43 -34.92 17.08 5.04
C MET A 43 -33.74 17.94 4.54
N LYS A 44 -33.97 19.24 4.32
CA LYS A 44 -32.92 20.18 3.94
C LYS A 44 -31.84 20.33 5.02
N GLU A 45 -32.25 20.40 6.29
CA GLU A 45 -31.31 20.53 7.40
C GLU A 45 -30.51 19.24 7.62
N GLU A 46 -31.17 18.07 7.57
CA GLU A 46 -30.48 16.78 7.64
C GLU A 46 -29.44 16.65 6.52
N MET A 47 -29.81 16.96 5.26
CA MET A 47 -28.87 16.95 4.14
C MET A 47 -27.69 17.90 4.36
N ARG A 48 -27.92 19.08 4.95
CA ARG A 48 -26.87 20.06 5.26
C ARG A 48 -25.90 19.54 6.32
N VAL A 49 -26.41 18.87 7.35
CA VAL A 49 -25.61 18.23 8.39
C VAL A 49 -24.74 17.14 7.78
N THR A 50 -25.33 16.20 7.02
CA THR A 50 -24.56 15.10 6.41
C THR A 50 -23.52 15.62 5.41
N GLN A 51 -23.85 16.65 4.63
CA GLN A 51 -22.90 17.27 3.71
C GLN A 51 -21.71 17.90 4.45
N SER A 52 -21.95 18.49 5.62
CA SER A 52 -20.91 19.12 6.44
C SER A 52 -19.99 18.07 7.07
N GLU A 53 -20.54 16.97 7.57
CA GLU A 53 -19.78 15.82 8.09
C GLU A 53 -18.90 15.19 7.00
N ILE A 54 -19.45 14.94 5.81
CA ILE A 54 -18.71 14.41 4.67
C ILE A 54 -17.54 15.34 4.32
N LYS A 55 -17.79 16.65 4.28
CA LYS A 55 -16.75 17.65 3.97
C LYS A 55 -15.62 17.63 5.01
N GLN A 56 -15.96 17.55 6.30
CA GLN A 56 -14.97 17.49 7.38
C GLN A 56 -14.11 16.23 7.29
N ASN A 57 -14.73 15.07 7.04
CA ASN A 57 -14.02 13.79 6.90
C ASN A 57 -13.06 13.79 5.70
N ILE A 58 -13.50 14.33 4.55
CA ILE A 58 -12.66 14.48 3.36
C ILE A 58 -11.48 15.44 3.63
N GLN A 59 -11.72 16.54 4.35
CA GLN A 59 -10.65 17.47 4.67
C GLN A 59 -9.62 16.88 5.64
N GLY A 60 -10.07 16.11 6.64
CA GLY A 60 -9.19 15.39 7.56
C GLY A 60 -8.29 14.38 6.84
N THR A 61 -8.89 13.53 6.00
CA THR A 61 -8.15 12.50 5.22
C THR A 61 -7.19 13.10 4.20
N ASN A 62 -7.54 14.24 3.56
CA ASN A 62 -6.62 14.93 2.65
C ASN A 62 -5.40 15.53 3.35
N ASN A 63 -5.52 15.93 4.63
CA ASN A 63 -4.38 16.42 5.40
C ASN A 63 -3.45 15.27 5.80
N GLU A 64 -4.02 14.16 6.27
CA GLU A 64 -3.28 12.94 6.58
C GLU A 64 -2.52 12.41 5.34
N GLY A 65 -3.19 12.36 4.18
CA GLY A 65 -2.58 11.93 2.92
C GLY A 65 -1.40 12.82 2.47
N LYS A 66 -1.46 14.13 2.71
CA LYS A 66 -0.35 15.05 2.41
C LYS A 66 0.84 14.83 3.33
N GLU A 67 0.59 14.57 4.61
CA GLU A 67 1.64 14.28 5.59
C GLU A 67 2.32 12.95 5.27
N THR A 68 1.54 11.89 5.01
CA THR A 68 2.10 10.58 4.61
C THR A 68 2.85 10.65 3.29
N GLY A 69 2.38 11.44 2.31
CA GLY A 69 3.07 11.62 1.04
C GLY A 69 4.43 12.31 1.18
N THR A 70 4.55 13.24 2.12
CA THR A 70 5.83 13.92 2.40
C THR A 70 6.83 12.96 3.05
N GLN A 71 6.37 12.15 4.01
CA GLN A 71 7.21 11.13 4.66
C GLN A 71 7.70 10.04 3.69
N VAL A 72 6.85 9.61 2.74
CA VAL A 72 7.24 8.62 1.72
C VAL A 72 8.31 9.18 0.79
N ASN A 73 8.16 10.43 0.34
CA ASN A 73 9.17 11.07 -0.53
C ASN A 73 10.54 11.21 0.17
N ASP A 74 10.55 11.51 1.47
CA ASP A 74 11.78 11.56 2.27
C ASP A 74 12.44 10.17 2.41
N LEU A 75 11.63 9.11 2.52
CA LEU A 75 12.14 7.72 2.54
C LEU A 75 12.69 7.29 1.18
N GLU A 76 12.02 7.59 0.08
CA GLU A 76 12.50 7.29 -1.29
C GLU A 76 13.85 7.96 -1.56
N GLN A 77 14.00 9.24 -1.19
CA GLN A 77 15.28 9.94 -1.35
C GLN A 77 16.39 9.30 -0.50
N LYS A 78 16.07 8.85 0.71
CA LYS A 78 17.03 8.17 1.59
C LYS A 78 17.43 6.80 1.06
N GLU A 79 16.50 6.04 0.46
CA GLU A 79 16.80 4.78 -0.21
C GLU A 79 17.68 5.01 -1.44
N GLU A 80 17.39 6.02 -2.27
CA GLU A 80 18.21 6.37 -3.43
C GLU A 80 19.66 6.74 -3.04
N ILE A 81 19.82 7.51 -1.96
CA ILE A 81 21.15 7.84 -1.41
C ILE A 81 21.87 6.59 -0.90
N ASN A 82 21.17 5.58 -0.39
CA ASN A 82 21.79 4.37 0.14
C ASN A 82 22.21 3.38 -0.96
N ILE A 83 21.49 3.34 -2.09
CA ILE A 83 21.78 2.45 -3.23
C ILE A 83 23.04 2.91 -4.00
N GLN A 84 23.28 4.22 -4.15
CA GLN A 84 24.43 4.78 -4.87
C GLN A 84 25.82 4.32 -4.34
N PRO A 85 26.12 4.38 -3.03
CA PRO A 85 27.38 3.89 -2.49
C PRO A 85 27.50 2.37 -2.54
N GLU A 86 26.39 1.62 -2.37
CA GLU A 86 26.37 0.15 -2.48
C GLU A 86 26.74 -0.31 -3.89
N GLN A 87 26.17 0.32 -4.92
CA GLN A 87 26.53 0.04 -6.33
C GLN A 87 28.00 0.35 -6.67
N ASN A 88 28.58 1.38 -6.06
CA ASN A 88 29.99 1.74 -6.26
C ASN A 88 30.95 0.75 -5.57
N GLU A 89 30.59 0.27 -4.38
CA GLU A 89 31.33 -0.78 -3.69
C GLU A 89 31.21 -2.11 -4.46
N ASP A 90 30.02 -2.48 -4.92
CA ASP A 90 29.78 -3.68 -5.73
C ASP A 90 30.60 -3.70 -7.02
N MET A 91 30.63 -2.59 -7.76
CA MET A 91 31.41 -2.50 -9.00
C MET A 91 32.93 -2.58 -8.73
N ARG A 92 33.41 -2.05 -7.59
CA ARG A 92 34.81 -2.22 -7.16
C ARG A 92 35.12 -3.66 -6.77
N ILE A 93 34.22 -4.33 -6.05
CA ILE A 93 34.37 -5.72 -5.64
C ILE A 93 34.40 -6.64 -6.86
N GLN A 94 33.45 -6.48 -7.79
CA GLN A 94 33.38 -7.27 -9.02
C GLN A 94 34.66 -7.16 -9.86
N LYS A 95 35.17 -5.94 -10.05
CA LYS A 95 36.42 -5.71 -10.79
C LYS A 95 37.65 -6.31 -10.10
N ASN A 96 37.66 -6.30 -8.77
CA ASN A 96 38.72 -6.93 -8.00
C ASN A 96 38.65 -8.47 -8.09
N GLU A 97 37.45 -9.04 -8.05
CA GLU A 97 37.23 -10.48 -8.21
C GLU A 97 37.72 -10.95 -9.60
N GLU A 98 37.38 -10.22 -10.66
CA GLU A 98 37.83 -10.54 -12.02
C GLU A 98 39.36 -10.50 -12.16
N ARG A 99 40.01 -9.50 -11.54
CA ARG A 99 41.47 -9.40 -11.50
C ARG A 99 42.12 -10.58 -10.78
N LEU A 100 41.57 -11.00 -9.65
CA LEU A 100 42.09 -12.15 -8.89
C LEU A 100 41.88 -13.45 -9.65
N ARG A 101 40.74 -13.62 -10.32
CA ARG A 101 40.44 -14.79 -11.16
C ARG A 101 41.44 -14.90 -12.32
N ASN A 102 41.75 -13.78 -12.98
CA ASN A 102 42.75 -13.73 -14.04
C ASN A 102 44.17 -14.01 -13.52
N LEU A 103 44.54 -13.44 -12.37
CA LEU A 103 45.84 -13.70 -11.75
C LEU A 103 46.00 -15.18 -11.38
N TRP A 104 44.96 -15.79 -10.82
CA TRP A 104 44.92 -17.21 -10.50
C TRP A 104 45.00 -18.09 -11.75
N GLY A 105 44.30 -17.71 -12.82
CA GLY A 105 44.41 -18.35 -14.13
C GLY A 105 45.85 -18.32 -14.66
N ASN A 106 46.52 -17.18 -14.58
CA ASN A 106 47.92 -17.04 -15.00
C ASN A 106 48.86 -17.90 -14.16
N PHE A 107 48.65 -17.95 -12.84
CA PHE A 107 49.43 -18.81 -11.95
C PHE A 107 49.22 -20.30 -12.29
N LYS A 108 47.98 -20.70 -12.55
CA LYS A 108 47.61 -22.07 -12.98
C LYS A 108 48.21 -22.45 -14.34
N CYS A 109 48.22 -21.54 -15.31
CA CYS A 109 48.83 -21.79 -16.63
C CYS A 109 50.34 -22.03 -16.57
N SER A 110 51.02 -21.45 -15.58
CA SER A 110 52.46 -21.64 -15.36
C SER A 110 52.80 -22.74 -14.35
N SER A 111 51.80 -23.36 -13.72
CA SER A 111 51.99 -24.38 -12.67
C SER A 111 51.75 -25.79 -13.22
N ILE A 112 52.77 -26.66 -13.19
CA ILE A 112 52.61 -28.09 -13.51
C ILE A 112 52.06 -28.80 -12.27
N GLN A 113 50.86 -29.36 -12.37
CA GLN A 113 50.24 -30.12 -11.29
C GLN A 113 50.51 -31.62 -11.48
N ILE A 114 51.45 -32.17 -10.71
CA ILE A 114 51.77 -33.61 -10.76
C ILE A 114 50.78 -34.36 -9.87
N VAL A 115 49.84 -35.08 -10.49
CA VAL A 115 48.83 -35.89 -9.82
C VAL A 115 49.27 -37.36 -9.85
N GLY A 116 49.24 -38.04 -8.70
CA GLY A 116 49.56 -39.47 -8.59
C GLY A 116 50.94 -39.81 -8.01
N MET A 117 51.66 -38.85 -7.40
CA MET A 117 52.91 -39.14 -6.68
C MET A 117 52.59 -39.85 -5.36
N PRO A 118 53.07 -41.09 -5.12
CA PRO A 118 52.93 -41.72 -3.82
C PRO A 118 53.73 -40.93 -2.78
N LYS A 119 53.16 -40.79 -1.58
CA LYS A 119 53.74 -40.00 -0.49
C LYS A 119 55.01 -40.72 0.01
N GLY A 120 56.18 -40.32 -0.50
CA GLY A 120 57.46 -40.93 -0.13
C GLY A 120 57.91 -40.47 1.27
N GLU A 121 58.37 -41.41 2.08
CA GLU A 121 58.99 -41.16 3.39
C GLU A 121 60.31 -40.39 3.22
N GLU A 122 60.54 -39.41 4.09
CA GLU A 122 61.67 -38.47 4.04
C GLU A 122 63.00 -39.19 4.34
N GLU A 123 63.86 -39.37 3.33
CA GLU A 123 65.29 -39.61 3.56
C GLU A 123 66.08 -38.33 3.25
N GLU A 124 66.58 -37.70 4.32
CA GLU A 124 67.56 -36.61 4.31
C GLU A 124 68.90 -37.15 3.77
N GLN A 125 69.21 -36.90 2.50
CA GLN A 125 70.57 -37.05 1.99
C GLN A 125 71.12 -35.72 1.49
N ALA A 126 72.10 -35.26 2.28
CA ALA A 126 73.10 -34.22 2.08
C ALA A 126 73.36 -33.81 0.62
N MET A 127 73.08 -32.55 0.31
CA MET A 127 73.67 -31.83 -0.83
C MET A 127 74.88 -31.03 -0.32
N GLU A 128 75.98 -31.73 -0.02
CA GLU A 128 77.30 -31.11 -0.05
C GLU A 128 77.82 -31.17 -1.49
N ASN A 129 78.25 -30.02 -1.99
CA ASN A 129 78.91 -29.76 -3.28
C ASN A 129 78.00 -29.46 -4.47
N LEU A 130 77.71 -28.17 -4.64
CA LEU A 130 77.55 -27.57 -5.95
C LEU A 130 78.53 -26.39 -6.06
N PHE A 131 79.36 -26.49 -7.09
CA PHE A 131 80.35 -25.52 -7.57
C PHE A 131 79.76 -24.13 -7.83
#